data_AF-A0A3M7B8C7-F1
#
_entry.id   AF-A0A3M7B8C7-F1
#
_cell.length_a   1.000
_cell.length_b   1.000
_cell.length_c   1.000
_cell.angle_alpha   90.00
_cell.angle_beta   90.00
_cell.angle_gamma   90.00
#
_symmetry.space_group_name_H-M   'P 1'
#
loop_
_entity.id
_entity.type
_entity.pdbx_description
1 polymer ?
#
loop_
_entity_poly.entity_id
_entity_poly.type
_entity_poly.pdbx_seq_one_letter_code
_entity_poly.pdbx_strand_id
1 'polypeptide(L)'
;MEPELKEERGVRLAIEGCGHGTLHAIYASVDEACKQKGWPGVDLLIIGGDFQSVRNAYDLNCVSMPAKYRSMCDFHEYYAGQRTAPYLTIFVGGNHEASNYLCELYYGGWVAPNIYYMGAANVLRLGPLRIAGMSGIWKGYNYRKPHHERLPYNESDMKSIYHTREVDVRKLLQIQNQVDIGISHDWPKGVEWKGNFRQLFRFKKHLEEDARAGQLGNVAAQYVLDRLRPRYWFSAHLHCKYAAVVKHNEAQAHERVLSDASTSRKNNDEINLEDESETTNGNSAPPKNDAEIDLDVDEHVEPATNTKNSDEIDLKLEDDMDAAPSQAAVKSEVATEPKPTVNGPDLTIDEAKAALPESFRKPAAPPREPMEHPPEIGNTITNFLALDKCLPDKHFLQLTLLSTQEYVEQHRPLHLQYDREWLAITRAFTMHEPPIFGDPDAKPPPAKSQSEYRSLIAEQKRWVDEHLSDSALIVPKNFEATAPKYDGGNWNLPQYSIVEECPNPQTAHFCEMLQMPNPLAISEDERAARMAAGPRPDPDAERFAASKRGRGGFGHNRGRGGGGRGRGSGRGRSRGR
;
A
#
# COMPACT_ATOMS: atom_id res chain seq x y z
N MET A 1 -46.59 17.31 -9.45
CA MET A 1 -45.76 16.28 -8.78
C MET A 1 -44.49 16.19 -9.60
N GLU A 2 -43.43 16.85 -9.15
CA GLU A 2 -42.10 16.57 -9.67
C GLU A 2 -41.74 15.13 -9.29
N PRO A 3 -41.16 14.33 -10.20
CA PRO A 3 -40.72 12.99 -9.84
C PRO A 3 -39.53 13.11 -8.89
N GLU A 4 -39.75 12.87 -7.60
CA GLU A 4 -38.68 12.58 -6.66
C GLU A 4 -38.04 11.25 -7.08
N LEU A 5 -36.83 11.31 -7.64
CA LEU A 5 -35.94 10.16 -7.79
C LEU A 5 -35.54 9.69 -6.40
N LYS A 6 -36.37 8.84 -5.79
CA LYS A 6 -36.03 8.22 -4.53
C LYS A 6 -34.93 7.18 -4.76
N GLU A 7 -33.73 7.49 -4.31
CA GLU A 7 -32.56 6.59 -4.24
C GLU A 7 -32.78 5.47 -3.20
N GLU A 8 -33.89 4.73 -3.29
CA GLU A 8 -34.36 3.74 -2.30
C GLU A 8 -33.67 2.35 -2.43
N ARG A 9 -32.77 2.16 -3.40
CA ARG A 9 -32.26 0.83 -3.78
C ARG A 9 -30.73 0.71 -3.82
N GLY A 10 -30.04 1.22 -2.80
CA GLY A 10 -28.59 1.05 -2.74
C GLY A 10 -27.94 1.37 -1.41
N VAL A 11 -26.68 0.97 -1.30
CA VAL A 11 -25.84 1.29 -0.14
C VAL A 11 -25.18 2.65 -0.39
N ARG A 12 -25.33 3.56 0.57
CA ARG A 12 -24.78 4.92 0.55
C ARG A 12 -23.34 4.88 1.08
N LEU A 13 -22.37 5.14 0.21
CA LEU A 13 -20.96 5.10 0.55
C LEU A 13 -20.34 6.50 0.51
N ALA A 14 -19.45 6.77 1.46
CA ALA A 14 -18.44 7.80 1.37
C ALA A 14 -17.07 7.13 1.15
N ILE A 15 -16.32 7.60 0.15
CA ILE A 15 -14.97 7.12 -0.15
C ILE A 15 -14.00 8.25 0.11
N GLU A 16 -13.03 8.00 0.99
CA GLU A 16 -11.95 8.90 1.39
C GLU A 16 -10.61 8.34 0.89
N GLY A 17 -9.71 9.21 0.43
CA GLY A 17 -8.33 8.85 0.10
C GLY A 17 -7.47 8.56 1.35
N CYS A 18 -6.40 9.34 1.55
CA CYS A 18 -5.51 9.17 2.71
C CYS A 18 -6.04 9.94 3.93
N GLY A 19 -6.12 9.28 5.10
CA GLY A 19 -6.69 9.88 6.31
C GLY A 19 -5.79 10.89 7.05
N HIS A 20 -4.49 10.59 7.14
CA HIS A 20 -3.45 11.30 7.92
C HIS A 20 -3.89 11.75 9.32
N GLY A 21 -4.71 10.93 9.99
CA GLY A 21 -5.21 11.20 11.34
C GLY A 21 -6.21 12.35 11.47
N THR A 22 -6.72 12.92 10.35
CA THR A 22 -7.61 14.10 10.34
C THR A 22 -9.10 13.74 10.42
N LEU A 23 -9.44 12.78 11.28
CA LEU A 23 -10.79 12.19 11.35
C LEU A 23 -11.89 13.21 11.63
N HIS A 24 -11.63 14.26 12.41
CA HIS A 24 -12.61 15.31 12.66
C HIS A 24 -13.04 16.00 11.35
N ALA A 25 -12.06 16.37 10.53
CA ALA A 25 -12.30 17.04 9.26
C ALA A 25 -12.98 16.11 8.25
N ILE A 26 -12.56 14.84 8.20
CA ILE A 26 -13.17 13.83 7.32
C ILE A 26 -14.65 13.64 7.66
N TYR A 27 -14.97 13.38 8.94
CA TYR A 27 -16.37 13.18 9.34
C TYR A 27 -17.23 14.43 9.13
N ALA A 28 -16.71 15.63 9.40
CA ALA A 28 -17.40 16.87 9.11
C ALA A 28 -17.66 17.07 7.60
N SER A 29 -16.68 16.69 6.76
CA SER A 29 -16.80 16.76 5.29
C SER A 29 -17.83 15.78 4.75
N VAL A 30 -17.92 14.57 5.33
CA VAL A 30 -18.97 13.60 4.98
C VAL A 30 -20.35 14.13 5.34
N ASP A 31 -20.51 14.70 6.54
CA ASP A 31 -21.79 15.29 6.97
C ASP A 31 -22.22 16.43 6.04
N GLU A 32 -21.31 17.34 5.71
CA GLU A 32 -21.58 18.45 4.79
C GLU A 32 -21.90 17.97 3.37
N ALA A 33 -21.14 17.01 2.83
CA ALA A 33 -21.43 16.41 1.54
C ALA A 33 -22.80 15.70 1.52
N CYS A 34 -23.19 15.05 2.63
CA CYS A 34 -24.52 14.44 2.75
C CYS A 34 -25.63 15.50 2.71
N LYS A 35 -25.47 16.62 3.43
CA LYS A 35 -26.43 17.74 3.41
C LYS A 35 -26.61 18.30 2.00
N GLN A 36 -25.51 18.53 1.29
CA GLN A 36 -25.53 19.04 -0.09
C GLN A 36 -26.22 18.07 -1.06
N LYS A 37 -26.05 16.76 -0.86
CA LYS A 37 -26.67 15.72 -1.67
C LYS A 37 -28.11 15.38 -1.24
N GLY A 38 -28.60 15.93 -0.13
CA GLY A 38 -29.91 15.58 0.45
C GLY A 38 -29.94 14.17 1.08
N TRP A 39 -28.78 13.61 1.43
CA TRP A 39 -28.69 12.30 2.09
C TRP A 39 -28.81 12.46 3.61
N PRO A 40 -29.54 11.57 4.31
CA PRO A 40 -29.62 11.60 5.78
C PRO A 40 -28.32 11.09 6.47
N GLY A 41 -27.30 10.73 5.69
CA GLY A 41 -26.04 10.15 6.14
C GLY A 41 -25.54 9.08 5.16
N VAL A 42 -24.43 8.43 5.47
CA VAL A 42 -23.90 7.26 4.74
C VAL A 42 -24.04 5.99 5.57
N ASP A 43 -24.15 4.85 4.89
CA ASP A 43 -24.10 3.53 5.54
C ASP A 43 -22.67 3.12 5.91
N LEU A 44 -21.71 3.57 5.11
CA LEU A 44 -20.31 3.24 5.29
C LEU A 44 -19.39 4.35 4.76
N LEU A 45 -18.38 4.68 5.56
CA LEU A 45 -17.18 5.41 5.13
C LEU A 45 -16.05 4.40 4.88
N ILE A 46 -15.39 4.50 3.72
CA ILE A 46 -14.20 3.73 3.37
C ILE A 46 -13.01 4.70 3.30
N ILE A 47 -11.96 4.45 4.09
CA ILE A 47 -10.71 5.22 4.02
C ILE A 47 -9.63 4.35 3.37
N GLY A 48 -9.03 4.85 2.29
CA GLY A 48 -8.07 4.11 1.47
C GLY A 48 -6.69 3.88 2.10
N GLY A 49 -6.45 4.42 3.29
CA GLY A 49 -5.28 4.14 4.13
C GLY A 49 -4.59 5.40 4.62
N ASP A 50 -3.36 5.25 5.11
CA ASP A 50 -2.69 6.26 5.93
C ASP A 50 -3.66 6.79 7.01
N PHE A 51 -4.40 5.89 7.65
CA PHE A 51 -5.43 6.23 8.61
C PHE A 51 -4.84 6.88 9.87
N GLN A 52 -3.65 6.41 10.28
CA GLN A 52 -2.88 6.89 11.41
C GLN A 52 -3.61 6.67 12.75
N SER A 53 -3.88 5.40 13.08
CA SER A 53 -4.57 4.94 14.29
C SER A 53 -3.73 5.04 15.58
N VAL A 54 -3.12 6.19 15.82
CA VAL A 54 -2.23 6.45 16.97
C VAL A 54 -3.03 6.60 18.27
N ARG A 55 -2.88 5.66 19.21
CA ARG A 55 -3.63 5.63 20.49
C ARG A 55 -3.05 6.58 21.52
N ASN A 56 -1.72 6.73 21.53
CA ASN A 56 -0.95 7.47 22.52
C ASN A 56 0.46 7.84 21.98
N ALA A 57 1.27 8.49 22.82
CA ALA A 57 2.62 8.92 22.45
C ALA A 57 3.62 7.78 22.20
N TYR A 58 3.37 6.56 22.70
CA TYR A 58 4.20 5.38 22.41
C TYR A 58 4.06 4.95 20.95
N ASP A 59 2.82 4.92 20.45
CA ASP A 59 2.55 4.51 19.06
C ASP A 59 3.24 5.42 18.04
N LEU A 60 3.43 6.72 18.34
CA LEU A 60 4.17 7.64 17.47
C LEU A 60 5.62 7.20 17.21
N ASN A 61 6.23 6.46 18.14
CA ASN A 61 7.55 5.89 17.93
C ASN A 61 7.55 4.65 17.01
N CYS A 62 6.39 4.11 16.68
CA CYS A 62 6.21 3.01 15.73
C CYS A 62 5.64 3.47 14.38
N VAL A 63 5.41 4.78 14.18
CA VAL A 63 4.97 5.31 12.90
C VAL A 63 6.18 5.61 12.01
N SER A 64 6.18 5.03 10.81
CA SER A 64 7.21 5.28 9.80
C SER A 64 6.98 6.63 9.11
N MET A 65 7.49 7.68 9.72
CA MET A 65 7.54 9.02 9.14
C MET A 65 8.66 9.83 9.81
N PRO A 66 9.23 10.84 9.12
CA PRO A 66 10.18 11.75 9.74
C PRO A 66 9.63 12.36 11.03
N ALA A 67 10.46 12.38 12.08
CA ALA A 67 10.13 12.89 13.42
C ALA A 67 9.33 14.21 13.42
N LYS A 68 9.71 15.17 12.56
CA LYS A 68 9.06 16.48 12.45
C LYS A 68 7.59 16.45 12.03
N TYR A 69 7.12 15.35 11.43
CA TYR A 69 5.73 15.18 10.98
C TYR A 69 4.89 14.35 11.95
N ARG A 70 5.49 13.78 13.00
CA ARG A 70 4.77 12.98 13.99
C ARG A 70 3.85 13.86 14.84
N SER A 71 2.56 13.61 14.73
CA SER A 71 1.51 14.30 15.48
C SER A 71 0.45 13.31 15.97
N MET A 72 -0.08 13.55 17.17
CA MET A 72 -1.15 12.72 17.75
C MET A 72 -2.44 12.74 16.93
N CYS A 73 -2.68 13.83 16.19
CA CYS A 73 -3.91 14.08 15.42
C CYS A 73 -5.18 13.70 16.22
N ASP A 74 -6.20 13.14 15.56
CA ASP A 74 -7.53 13.02 16.16
C ASP A 74 -7.85 11.65 16.77
N PHE A 75 -7.20 10.57 16.31
CA PHE A 75 -7.67 9.19 16.58
C PHE A 75 -7.70 8.82 18.06
N HIS A 76 -6.76 9.31 18.87
CA HIS A 76 -6.67 9.01 20.29
C HIS A 76 -7.96 9.35 21.07
N GLU A 77 -8.73 10.36 20.63
CA GLU A 77 -10.01 10.73 21.25
C GLU A 77 -11.09 9.65 21.03
N TYR A 78 -11.10 9.01 19.85
CA TYR A 78 -12.01 7.91 19.52
C TYR A 78 -11.61 6.64 20.28
N TYR A 79 -10.32 6.35 20.34
CA TYR A 79 -9.78 5.23 21.10
C TYR A 79 -10.09 5.34 22.60
N ALA A 80 -9.95 6.55 23.17
CA ALA A 80 -10.21 6.82 24.58
C ALA A 80 -11.69 6.82 24.96
N GLY A 81 -12.60 6.84 23.96
CA GLY A 81 -14.05 6.97 24.14
C GLY A 81 -14.52 8.41 24.41
N GLN A 82 -13.67 9.40 24.16
CA GLN A 82 -14.04 10.83 24.24
C GLN A 82 -14.91 11.24 23.06
N ARG A 83 -14.76 10.55 21.93
CA ARG A 83 -15.61 10.66 20.74
C ARG A 83 -16.03 9.29 20.23
N THR A 84 -17.07 9.28 19.40
CA THR A 84 -17.55 8.09 18.69
C THR A 84 -17.70 8.44 17.23
N ALA A 85 -17.27 7.55 16.33
CA ALA A 85 -17.41 7.78 14.90
C ALA A 85 -18.91 7.84 14.52
N PRO A 86 -19.33 8.90 13.80
CA PRO A 86 -20.74 9.11 13.45
C PRO A 86 -21.25 8.11 12.40
N TYR A 87 -20.34 7.53 11.62
CA TYR A 87 -20.63 6.54 10.58
C TYR A 87 -19.80 5.29 10.83
N LEU A 88 -20.33 4.13 10.44
CA LEU A 88 -19.53 2.93 10.30
C LEU A 88 -18.38 3.23 9.34
N THR A 89 -17.16 3.01 9.79
CA THR A 89 -15.94 3.34 9.04
C THR A 89 -15.10 2.08 8.90
N ILE A 90 -14.69 1.73 7.68
CA ILE A 90 -13.65 0.72 7.43
C ILE A 90 -12.43 1.37 6.80
N PHE A 91 -11.26 0.78 7.03
CA PHE A 91 -10.03 1.21 6.36
C PHE A 91 -9.05 0.06 6.14
N VAL A 92 -8.19 0.21 5.14
CA VAL A 92 -6.97 -0.58 4.95
C VAL A 92 -5.76 0.23 5.42
N GLY A 93 -4.67 -0.41 5.80
CA GLY A 93 -3.46 0.30 6.26
C GLY A 93 -2.67 0.87 5.08
N GLY A 94 -2.10 2.07 5.26
CA GLY A 94 -1.08 2.64 4.37
C GLY A 94 0.34 2.45 4.90
N ASN A 95 1.22 3.41 4.62
CA ASN A 95 2.61 3.45 5.12
C ASN A 95 2.79 4.37 6.34
N HIS A 96 1.86 5.31 6.58
CA HIS A 96 1.85 6.18 7.75
C HIS A 96 0.87 5.68 8.81
N GLU A 97 1.22 4.57 9.46
CA GLU A 97 0.33 3.90 10.41
C GLU A 97 0.99 3.67 11.77
N ALA A 98 0.17 3.56 12.81
CA ALA A 98 0.58 2.92 14.06
C ALA A 98 0.68 1.40 13.84
N SER A 99 1.74 0.97 13.13
CA SER A 99 1.86 -0.41 12.65
C SER A 99 1.95 -1.43 13.79
N ASN A 100 2.44 -1.04 14.96
CA ASN A 100 2.37 -1.86 16.17
C ASN A 100 0.92 -2.21 16.51
N TYR A 101 0.01 -1.23 16.52
CA TYR A 101 -1.40 -1.45 16.82
C TYR A 101 -2.10 -2.25 15.70
N LEU A 102 -1.86 -1.89 14.44
CA LEU A 102 -2.49 -2.61 13.32
C LEU A 102 -2.03 -4.07 13.24
N CYS A 103 -0.78 -4.37 13.61
CA CYS A 103 -0.27 -5.75 13.68
C CYS A 103 -1.04 -6.60 14.69
N GLU A 104 -1.42 -6.03 15.85
CA GLU A 104 -2.26 -6.72 16.85
C GLU A 104 -3.60 -7.20 16.27
N LEU A 105 -4.09 -6.55 15.20
CA LEU A 105 -5.34 -6.80 14.50
C LEU A 105 -5.10 -7.36 13.08
N TYR A 106 -4.14 -8.26 12.91
CA TYR A 106 -3.78 -8.86 11.61
C TYR A 106 -4.96 -9.42 10.80
N TYR A 107 -5.94 -10.06 11.46
CA TYR A 107 -7.16 -10.60 10.84
C TYR A 107 -8.31 -9.57 10.71
N GLY A 108 -8.06 -8.32 11.09
CA GLY A 108 -9.03 -7.24 11.19
C GLY A 108 -9.72 -7.16 12.56
N GLY A 109 -10.24 -5.97 12.89
CA GLY A 109 -10.96 -5.74 14.14
C GLY A 109 -11.29 -4.27 14.36
N TRP A 110 -12.08 -4.00 15.40
CA TRP A 110 -12.42 -2.65 15.80
C TRP A 110 -11.22 -1.97 16.42
N VAL A 111 -10.78 -0.86 15.84
CA VAL A 111 -9.72 -0.02 16.43
C VAL A 111 -10.29 0.99 17.42
N ALA A 112 -11.58 1.30 17.28
CA ALA A 112 -12.41 2.11 18.16
C ALA A 112 -13.90 1.79 17.84
N PRO A 113 -14.88 2.21 18.64
CA PRO A 113 -16.29 2.00 18.32
C PRO A 113 -16.66 2.59 16.96
N ASN A 114 -17.30 1.78 16.10
CA ASN A 114 -17.66 2.08 14.71
C ASN A 114 -16.49 2.28 13.72
N ILE A 115 -15.24 2.02 14.12
CA ILE A 115 -14.07 2.09 13.22
C ILE A 115 -13.41 0.71 13.15
N TYR A 116 -13.45 0.07 11.99
CA TYR A 116 -12.94 -1.28 11.76
C TYR A 116 -11.73 -1.27 10.83
N TYR A 117 -10.60 -1.78 11.30
CA TYR A 117 -9.44 -2.07 10.47
C TYR A 117 -9.66 -3.39 9.73
N MET A 118 -9.48 -3.42 8.42
CA MET A 118 -9.68 -4.65 7.66
C MET A 118 -8.63 -5.72 7.95
N GLY A 119 -7.46 -5.39 8.51
CA GLY A 119 -6.37 -6.35 8.67
C GLY A 119 -5.38 -6.31 7.50
N ALA A 120 -4.42 -7.24 7.47
CA ALA A 120 -3.45 -7.32 6.39
C ALA A 120 -4.12 -7.60 5.03
N ALA A 121 -5.12 -8.49 5.03
CA ALA A 121 -6.07 -8.72 3.94
C ALA A 121 -7.38 -9.27 4.51
N ASN A 122 -8.52 -8.98 3.88
CA ASN A 122 -9.83 -9.45 4.34
C ASN A 122 -10.91 -9.37 3.27
N VAL A 123 -11.98 -10.14 3.45
CA VAL A 123 -13.26 -9.94 2.76
C VAL A 123 -14.37 -9.86 3.79
N LEU A 124 -15.09 -8.75 3.79
CA LEU A 124 -16.22 -8.48 4.67
C LEU A 124 -17.50 -8.33 3.84
N ARG A 125 -18.64 -8.50 4.50
CA ARG A 125 -19.96 -8.18 3.93
C ARG A 125 -20.58 -6.99 4.65
N LEU A 126 -21.28 -6.15 3.90
CA LEU A 126 -22.14 -5.09 4.42
C LEU A 126 -23.48 -5.15 3.67
N GLY A 127 -24.48 -5.76 4.31
CA GLY A 127 -25.73 -6.12 3.63
C GLY A 127 -25.43 -6.96 2.38
N PRO A 128 -25.87 -6.53 1.18
CA PRO A 128 -25.64 -7.29 -0.05
C PRO A 128 -24.22 -7.14 -0.61
N LEU A 129 -23.43 -6.16 -0.14
CA LEU A 129 -22.11 -5.88 -0.70
C LEU A 129 -21.03 -6.80 -0.13
N ARG A 130 -20.13 -7.24 -0.99
CA ARG A 130 -18.90 -7.94 -0.62
C ARG A 130 -17.68 -7.06 -0.89
N ILE A 131 -16.86 -6.85 0.14
CA ILE A 131 -15.78 -5.85 0.16
C ILE A 131 -14.46 -6.57 0.47
N ALA A 132 -13.55 -6.63 -0.51
CA ALA A 132 -12.20 -7.13 -0.33
C ALA A 132 -11.24 -5.96 -0.07
N GLY A 133 -10.34 -6.13 0.89
CA GLY A 133 -9.31 -5.14 1.23
C GLY A 133 -7.94 -5.76 1.39
N MET A 134 -6.90 -5.02 1.00
CA MET A 134 -5.51 -5.36 1.27
C MET A 134 -4.75 -4.13 1.75
N SER A 135 -3.97 -4.31 2.81
CA SER A 135 -3.19 -3.24 3.44
C SER A 135 -1.76 -3.16 2.88
N GLY A 136 -1.17 -1.99 3.02
CA GLY A 136 0.24 -1.74 2.82
C GLY A 136 0.63 -1.30 1.41
N ILE A 137 1.94 -1.10 1.25
CA ILE A 137 2.55 -0.65 -0.02
C ILE A 137 3.46 -1.72 -0.63
N TRP A 138 3.71 -1.61 -1.93
CA TRP A 138 4.53 -2.58 -2.65
C TRP A 138 6.03 -2.35 -2.47
N LYS A 139 6.74 -3.35 -1.93
CA LYS A 139 8.20 -3.49 -2.05
C LYS A 139 8.56 -4.91 -2.41
N GLY A 140 9.00 -5.12 -3.65
CA GLY A 140 9.24 -6.45 -4.21
C GLY A 140 10.23 -7.32 -3.42
N TYR A 141 11.22 -6.69 -2.78
CA TYR A 141 12.23 -7.39 -1.96
C TYR A 141 11.68 -7.92 -0.62
N ASN A 142 10.55 -7.41 -0.14
CA ASN A 142 9.87 -7.89 1.07
C ASN A 142 8.65 -8.77 0.77
N TYR A 143 8.14 -8.74 -0.47
CA TYR A 143 6.89 -9.45 -0.82
C TYR A 143 6.88 -10.94 -0.45
N ARG A 144 7.99 -11.65 -0.66
CA ARG A 144 8.11 -13.08 -0.35
C ARG A 144 8.61 -13.40 1.06
N LYS A 145 8.84 -12.38 1.89
CA LYS A 145 9.24 -12.56 3.30
C LYS A 145 8.00 -12.86 4.16
N PRO A 146 8.16 -13.43 5.36
CA PRO A 146 7.08 -13.47 6.33
C PRO A 146 6.86 -12.08 6.95
N HIS A 147 5.84 -11.97 7.81
CA HIS A 147 5.63 -10.83 8.71
C HIS A 147 6.58 -10.92 9.92
N HIS A 148 7.87 -10.95 9.65
CA HIS A 148 8.93 -11.19 10.65
C HIS A 148 9.05 -10.09 11.73
N GLU A 149 8.37 -8.96 11.57
CA GLU A 149 8.44 -7.82 12.47
C GLU A 149 7.70 -8.08 13.79
N ARG A 150 8.38 -7.85 14.92
CA ARG A 150 7.82 -7.87 16.29
C ARG A 150 8.51 -6.81 17.14
N LEU A 151 7.82 -6.29 18.15
CA LEU A 151 8.38 -5.25 19.01
C LEU A 151 9.48 -5.82 19.93
N PRO A 152 10.47 -5.00 20.32
CA PRO A 152 10.72 -3.63 19.86
C PRO A 152 11.23 -3.55 18.41
N TYR A 153 10.78 -2.57 17.63
CA TYR A 153 11.20 -2.39 16.24
C TYR A 153 12.53 -1.65 16.12
N ASN A 154 13.33 -2.05 15.13
CA ASN A 154 14.41 -1.23 14.58
C ASN A 154 13.92 -0.37 13.40
N GLU A 155 14.81 0.37 12.73
CA GLU A 155 14.42 1.24 11.61
C GLU A 155 13.94 0.44 10.39
N SER A 156 14.60 -0.68 10.07
CA SER A 156 14.15 -1.58 9.00
C SER A 156 12.76 -2.17 9.28
N ASP A 157 12.48 -2.61 10.51
CA ASP A 157 11.19 -3.19 10.94
C ASP A 157 10.06 -2.17 10.81
N MET A 158 10.30 -0.93 11.24
CA MET A 158 9.32 0.15 11.10
C MET A 158 8.92 0.38 9.65
N LYS A 159 9.83 0.16 8.69
CA LYS A 159 9.55 0.26 7.26
C LYS A 159 8.93 -1.01 6.70
N SER A 160 9.42 -2.17 7.11
CA SER A 160 9.05 -3.44 6.48
C SER A 160 7.68 -3.95 6.88
N ILE A 161 7.19 -3.56 8.06
CA ILE A 161 5.90 -4.01 8.62
C ILE A 161 4.67 -3.67 7.78
N TYR A 162 4.67 -2.53 7.09
CA TYR A 162 3.55 -2.11 6.25
C TYR A 162 3.71 -2.51 4.77
N HIS A 163 4.74 -3.27 4.40
CA HIS A 163 4.83 -3.75 3.01
C HIS A 163 3.89 -4.93 2.77
N THR A 164 3.23 -4.98 1.61
CA THR A 164 2.37 -6.11 1.22
C THR A 164 3.14 -7.44 1.21
N ARG A 165 2.56 -8.52 1.74
CA ARG A 165 3.13 -9.87 1.75
C ARG A 165 2.38 -10.85 0.86
N GLU A 166 3.13 -11.79 0.26
CA GLU A 166 2.59 -12.83 -0.63
C GLU A 166 1.61 -13.76 0.11
N VAL A 167 1.84 -14.05 1.40
CA VAL A 167 0.93 -14.91 2.18
C VAL A 167 -0.49 -14.33 2.28
N ASP A 168 -0.61 -13.00 2.35
CA ASP A 168 -1.92 -12.33 2.41
C ASP A 168 -2.60 -12.28 1.06
N VAL A 169 -1.83 -11.95 0.03
CA VAL A 169 -2.31 -11.87 -1.34
C VAL A 169 -2.74 -13.24 -1.85
N ARG A 170 -2.02 -14.31 -1.50
CA ARG A 170 -2.39 -15.68 -1.87
C ARG A 170 -3.77 -16.07 -1.36
N LYS A 171 -4.17 -15.66 -0.16
CA LYS A 171 -5.53 -15.87 0.37
C LYS A 171 -6.58 -15.19 -0.54
N LEU A 172 -6.38 -13.91 -0.88
CA LEU A 172 -7.30 -13.17 -1.77
C LEU A 172 -7.41 -13.83 -3.15
N LEU A 173 -6.30 -14.34 -3.71
CA LEU A 173 -6.30 -15.03 -5.00
C LEU A 173 -7.07 -16.37 -4.99
N GLN A 174 -7.47 -16.89 -3.82
CA GLN A 174 -8.30 -18.10 -3.72
C GLN A 174 -9.81 -17.83 -3.78
N ILE A 175 -10.24 -16.58 -3.70
CA ILE A 175 -11.67 -16.22 -3.79
C ILE A 175 -12.23 -16.68 -5.13
N GLN A 176 -13.38 -17.35 -5.09
CA GLN A 176 -14.07 -17.89 -6.25
C GLN A 176 -15.36 -17.18 -6.57
N ASN A 177 -15.99 -16.51 -5.61
CA ASN A 177 -17.26 -15.79 -5.83
C ASN A 177 -17.02 -14.29 -6.08
N GLN A 178 -17.92 -13.66 -6.84
CA GLN A 178 -17.84 -12.24 -7.18
C GLN A 178 -17.71 -11.34 -5.93
N VAL A 179 -16.86 -10.30 -6.05
CA VAL A 179 -16.70 -9.22 -5.08
C VAL A 179 -17.22 -7.91 -5.69
N ASP A 180 -17.82 -7.03 -4.89
CA ASP A 180 -18.32 -5.73 -5.37
C ASP A 180 -17.25 -4.65 -5.31
N ILE A 181 -16.50 -4.59 -4.21
CA ILE A 181 -15.54 -3.53 -3.93
C ILE A 181 -14.18 -4.14 -3.60
N GLY A 182 -13.13 -3.69 -4.29
CA GLY A 182 -11.73 -3.90 -3.90
C GLY A 182 -11.13 -2.62 -3.30
N ILE A 183 -10.27 -2.76 -2.30
CA ILE A 183 -9.59 -1.63 -1.65
C ILE A 183 -8.10 -1.96 -1.49
N SER A 184 -7.23 -1.05 -1.92
CA SER A 184 -5.79 -1.09 -1.64
C SER A 184 -5.25 0.32 -1.47
N HIS A 185 -4.27 0.53 -0.58
CA HIS A 185 -3.68 1.86 -0.43
C HIS A 185 -2.97 2.31 -1.71
N ASP A 186 -1.95 1.55 -2.12
CA ASP A 186 -1.31 1.74 -3.42
C ASP A 186 -2.23 1.37 -4.57
N TRP A 187 -2.03 2.03 -5.70
CA TRP A 187 -2.78 1.73 -6.92
C TRP A 187 -2.36 0.37 -7.48
N PRO A 188 -3.29 -0.45 -8.00
CA PRO A 188 -2.93 -1.59 -8.82
C PRO A 188 -2.04 -1.16 -9.99
N LYS A 189 -0.87 -1.80 -10.12
CA LYS A 189 0.06 -1.50 -11.20
C LYS A 189 -0.63 -1.59 -12.57
N GLY A 190 -0.39 -0.59 -13.42
CA GLY A 190 -0.92 -0.50 -14.77
C GLY A 190 -2.26 0.23 -14.89
N VAL A 191 -2.94 0.53 -13.77
CA VAL A 191 -4.22 1.26 -13.77
C VAL A 191 -4.04 2.71 -14.21
N GLU A 192 -2.85 3.28 -13.99
CA GLU A 192 -2.47 4.61 -14.43
C GLU A 192 -2.66 4.78 -15.94
N TRP A 193 -2.55 3.72 -16.75
CA TRP A 193 -2.73 3.78 -18.20
C TRP A 193 -4.20 3.62 -18.66
N LYS A 194 -5.13 3.42 -17.73
CA LYS A 194 -6.55 3.08 -18.03
C LYS A 194 -7.51 4.26 -17.89
N GLY A 195 -7.01 5.43 -17.51
CA GLY A 195 -7.77 6.68 -17.41
C GLY A 195 -7.12 7.79 -18.24
N ASN A 196 -7.29 9.05 -17.81
CA ASN A 196 -6.66 10.20 -18.46
C ASN A 196 -5.20 10.37 -18.01
N PHE A 197 -4.34 9.42 -18.41
CA PHE A 197 -2.93 9.40 -18.02
C PHE A 197 -2.15 10.63 -18.49
N ARG A 198 -2.55 11.24 -19.62
CA ARG A 198 -1.94 12.48 -20.13
C ARG A 198 -2.13 13.63 -19.14
N GLN A 199 -3.31 13.75 -18.55
CA GLN A 199 -3.57 14.75 -17.52
C GLN A 199 -2.81 14.43 -16.22
N LEU A 200 -2.79 13.16 -15.80
CA LEU A 200 -2.06 12.70 -14.61
C LEU A 200 -0.58 13.11 -14.68
N PHE A 201 0.09 12.74 -15.77
CA PHE A 201 1.52 13.03 -15.97
C PHE A 201 1.83 14.50 -16.21
N ARG A 202 0.86 15.28 -16.71
CA ARG A 202 1.02 16.74 -16.79
C ARG A 202 1.15 17.38 -15.41
N PHE A 203 0.35 16.94 -14.44
CA PHE A 203 0.36 17.49 -13.08
C PHE A 203 1.39 16.81 -12.16
N LYS A 204 1.65 15.52 -12.33
CA LYS A 204 2.66 14.75 -11.59
C LYS A 204 3.66 14.11 -12.53
N LYS A 205 4.60 14.93 -13.03
CA LYS A 205 5.56 14.54 -14.08
C LYS A 205 6.44 13.34 -13.72
N HIS A 206 6.88 13.23 -12.47
CA HIS A 206 7.74 12.13 -12.01
C HIS A 206 7.07 10.76 -12.22
N LEU A 207 5.74 10.68 -12.05
CA LEU A 207 5.00 9.43 -12.22
C LEU A 207 5.07 8.87 -13.65
N GLU A 208 5.34 9.69 -14.66
CA GLU A 208 5.44 9.20 -16.04
C GLU A 208 6.67 8.29 -16.22
N GLU A 209 7.80 8.68 -15.63
CA GLU A 209 9.04 7.92 -15.70
C GLU A 209 8.87 6.58 -14.96
N ASP A 210 8.32 6.60 -13.75
CA ASP A 210 8.05 5.40 -12.96
C ASP A 210 7.05 4.46 -13.65
N ALA A 211 5.99 5.01 -14.24
CA ALA A 211 5.00 4.23 -14.97
C ALA A 211 5.63 3.54 -16.19
N ARG A 212 6.47 4.24 -16.94
CA ARG A 212 7.18 3.68 -18.11
C ARG A 212 8.24 2.65 -17.70
N ALA A 213 8.89 2.86 -16.57
CA ALA A 213 9.83 1.90 -15.99
C ALA A 213 9.13 0.70 -15.31
N GLY A 214 7.80 0.73 -15.19
CA GLY A 214 7.02 -0.30 -14.50
C GLY A 214 7.26 -0.33 -12.99
N GLN A 215 7.67 0.79 -12.40
CA GLN A 215 7.92 0.97 -10.96
C GLN A 215 6.72 1.58 -10.24
N LEU A 216 5.80 2.23 -10.96
CA LEU A 216 4.59 2.79 -10.38
C LEU A 216 3.55 1.70 -10.03
N GLY A 217 3.00 1.81 -8.82
CA GLY A 217 1.90 0.99 -8.34
C GLY A 217 2.31 -0.37 -7.75
N ASN A 218 1.31 -1.09 -7.29
CA ASN A 218 1.44 -2.34 -6.55
C ASN A 218 1.12 -3.54 -7.44
N VAL A 219 2.14 -4.38 -7.66
CA VAL A 219 2.05 -5.59 -8.48
C VAL A 219 1.10 -6.62 -7.86
N ALA A 220 1.11 -6.76 -6.53
CA ALA A 220 0.18 -7.66 -5.85
C ALA A 220 -1.27 -7.18 -5.97
N ALA A 221 -1.52 -5.88 -5.83
CA ALA A 221 -2.84 -5.30 -6.04
C ALA A 221 -3.32 -5.49 -7.48
N GLN A 222 -2.43 -5.43 -8.47
CA GLN A 222 -2.74 -5.81 -9.86
C GLN A 222 -3.20 -7.27 -9.97
N TYR A 223 -2.49 -8.22 -9.34
CA TYR A 223 -2.91 -9.62 -9.36
C TYR A 223 -4.29 -9.83 -8.74
N VAL A 224 -4.57 -9.16 -7.62
CA VAL A 224 -5.87 -9.24 -6.96
C VAL A 224 -6.97 -8.59 -7.80
N LEU A 225 -6.73 -7.41 -8.39
CA LEU A 225 -7.66 -6.72 -9.30
C LEU A 225 -8.03 -7.62 -10.50
N ASP A 226 -7.03 -8.16 -11.19
CA ASP A 226 -7.21 -8.99 -12.39
C ASP A 226 -7.95 -10.31 -12.05
N ARG A 227 -7.76 -10.82 -10.82
CA ARG A 227 -8.32 -12.10 -10.36
C ARG A 227 -9.71 -11.99 -9.74
N LEU A 228 -10.03 -10.89 -9.05
CA LEU A 228 -11.30 -10.68 -8.36
C LEU A 228 -12.31 -9.87 -9.20
N ARG A 229 -11.80 -9.06 -10.14
CA ARG A 229 -12.58 -8.20 -11.03
C ARG A 229 -13.75 -7.49 -10.31
N PRO A 230 -13.52 -6.76 -9.21
CA PRO A 230 -14.62 -6.14 -8.49
C PRO A 230 -15.30 -5.05 -9.34
N ARG A 231 -16.55 -4.71 -9.04
CA ARG A 231 -17.27 -3.63 -9.75
C ARG A 231 -16.57 -2.28 -9.57
N TYR A 232 -16.03 -2.06 -8.37
CA TYR A 232 -15.27 -0.88 -8.01
C TYR A 232 -13.94 -1.25 -7.37
N TRP A 233 -12.91 -0.45 -7.63
CA TRP A 233 -11.64 -0.51 -6.91
C TRP A 233 -11.26 0.87 -6.40
N PHE A 234 -11.00 0.98 -5.10
CA PHE A 234 -10.65 2.23 -4.44
C PHE A 234 -9.20 2.22 -3.96
N SER A 235 -8.46 3.29 -4.26
CA SER A 235 -7.08 3.48 -3.80
C SER A 235 -6.77 4.91 -3.35
N ALA A 236 -5.59 5.11 -2.78
CA ALA A 236 -5.12 6.38 -2.24
C ALA A 236 -3.64 6.60 -2.59
N HIS A 237 -2.82 6.97 -1.60
CA HIS A 237 -1.35 7.09 -1.62
C HIS A 237 -0.77 8.23 -2.49
N LEU A 238 -1.13 8.29 -3.77
CA LEU A 238 -0.49 9.21 -4.73
C LEU A 238 -0.98 10.67 -4.61
N HIS A 239 -1.85 10.97 -3.65
CA HIS A 239 -2.36 12.33 -3.36
C HIS A 239 -2.85 13.04 -4.63
N CYS A 240 -3.76 12.39 -5.35
CA CYS A 240 -4.50 12.98 -6.45
C CYS A 240 -5.77 12.19 -6.74
N LYS A 241 -6.80 12.90 -7.22
CA LYS A 241 -7.98 12.24 -7.77
C LYS A 241 -7.67 11.68 -9.15
N TYR A 242 -7.98 10.40 -9.34
CA TYR A 242 -7.84 9.73 -10.62
C TYR A 242 -8.95 8.71 -10.81
N ALA A 243 -9.56 8.70 -11.98
CA ALA A 243 -10.59 7.74 -12.36
C ALA A 243 -10.17 7.01 -13.62
N ALA A 244 -10.41 5.70 -13.64
CA ALA A 244 -10.07 4.84 -14.75
C ALA A 244 -11.08 3.70 -14.91
N VAL A 245 -11.15 3.13 -16.11
CA VAL A 245 -12.00 1.96 -16.39
C VAL A 245 -11.11 0.82 -16.83
N VAL A 246 -11.05 -0.22 -16.01
CA VAL A 246 -10.26 -1.42 -16.29
C VAL A 246 -11.17 -2.43 -16.98
N LYS A 247 -10.86 -2.76 -18.23
CA LYS A 247 -11.53 -3.81 -18.99
C LYS A 247 -10.77 -5.13 -18.83
N HIS A 248 -11.48 -6.17 -18.40
CA HIS A 248 -10.97 -7.53 -18.22
C HIS A 248 -11.31 -8.35 -19.45
N ASN A 249 -10.39 -8.43 -20.41
CA ASN A 249 -10.60 -9.26 -21.61
C ASN A 249 -10.25 -10.73 -21.30
N GLU A 250 -11.09 -11.67 -21.73
CA GLU A 250 -10.82 -13.12 -21.60
C GLU A 250 -9.51 -13.54 -22.31
N ALA A 251 -9.14 -12.86 -23.41
CA ALA A 251 -7.95 -13.17 -24.20
C ALA A 251 -6.61 -12.75 -23.56
N GLN A 252 -6.60 -11.77 -22.64
CA GLN A 252 -5.35 -11.31 -22.02
C GLN A 252 -4.80 -12.29 -20.96
N ALA A 253 -5.60 -13.26 -20.52
CA ALA A 253 -5.13 -14.35 -19.68
C ALA A 253 -4.25 -15.35 -20.45
N HIS A 254 -4.44 -15.49 -21.77
CA HIS A 254 -3.70 -16.44 -22.61
C HIS A 254 -2.44 -15.83 -23.26
N GLU A 255 -2.46 -14.54 -23.62
CA GLU A 255 -1.29 -13.88 -24.25
C GLU A 255 -0.20 -13.48 -23.25
N ARG A 256 -0.55 -13.09 -22.01
CA ARG A 256 0.43 -12.62 -21.02
C ARG A 256 1.34 -13.73 -20.47
N VAL A 257 0.91 -14.99 -20.55
CA VAL A 257 1.72 -16.16 -20.13
C VAL A 257 2.82 -16.46 -21.16
N LEU A 258 2.61 -16.13 -22.43
CA LEU A 258 3.59 -16.39 -23.49
C LEU A 258 4.65 -15.27 -23.58
N SER A 259 4.29 -14.02 -23.29
CA SER A 259 5.24 -12.90 -23.33
C SER A 259 6.30 -12.94 -22.21
N ASP A 260 5.99 -13.49 -21.05
CA ASP A 260 6.95 -13.70 -19.95
C ASP A 260 7.87 -14.92 -20.17
N ALA A 261 7.56 -15.77 -21.17
CA ALA A 261 8.35 -16.95 -21.52
C ALA A 261 9.19 -16.77 -22.79
N SER A 262 9.01 -15.70 -23.57
CA SER A 262 9.74 -15.49 -24.83
C SER A 262 10.26 -14.06 -25.02
N THR A 263 11.25 -13.64 -24.22
CA THR A 263 12.19 -12.61 -24.63
C THR A 263 13.53 -13.23 -25.00
N SER A 264 13.57 -13.88 -26.18
CA SER A 264 14.81 -14.02 -26.95
C SER A 264 14.78 -13.00 -28.08
N ARG A 265 15.69 -12.03 -28.02
CA ARG A 265 15.92 -11.01 -29.05
C ARG A 265 16.05 -11.67 -30.42
N LYS A 266 15.29 -11.20 -31.41
CA LYS A 266 15.67 -11.31 -32.82
C LYS A 266 15.95 -9.91 -33.34
N ASN A 267 17.19 -9.74 -33.80
CA ASN A 267 17.67 -8.55 -34.49
C ASN A 267 16.87 -8.38 -35.80
N ASN A 268 16.43 -7.15 -36.07
CA ASN A 268 15.95 -6.74 -37.38
C ASN A 268 17.09 -6.03 -38.10
N ASP A 269 17.75 -6.75 -39.00
CA ASP A 269 18.43 -6.18 -40.16
C ASP A 269 17.80 -6.83 -41.39
N GLU A 270 16.97 -6.08 -42.13
CA GLU A 270 16.80 -6.19 -43.58
C GLU A 270 15.89 -5.04 -44.07
N ILE A 271 16.42 -4.29 -45.03
CA ILE A 271 15.80 -3.12 -45.69
C ILE A 271 15.30 -3.53 -47.08
N ASN A 272 14.13 -2.98 -47.42
CA ASN A 272 13.48 -2.72 -48.73
C ASN A 272 13.11 -3.86 -49.69
N LEU A 273 11.87 -3.76 -50.20
CA LEU A 273 11.57 -3.34 -51.59
C LEU A 273 10.05 -3.06 -51.77
N GLU A 274 9.75 -1.80 -52.17
CA GLU A 274 8.81 -1.27 -53.20
C GLU A 274 7.74 -2.25 -53.79
N ASP A 275 6.50 -1.91 -54.18
CA ASP A 275 5.92 -0.68 -54.75
C ASP A 275 4.37 -0.77 -54.89
N GLU A 276 3.73 0.41 -54.97
CA GLU A 276 2.47 0.86 -55.62
C GLU A 276 1.13 0.06 -55.69
N SER A 277 0.02 0.72 -55.30
CA SER A 277 -1.00 1.27 -56.24
C SER A 277 -2.18 1.99 -55.55
N GLU A 278 -2.61 3.10 -56.17
CA GLU A 278 -3.67 4.05 -55.76
C GLU A 278 -5.12 3.61 -56.03
N THR A 279 -6.10 4.36 -55.47
CA THR A 279 -7.45 4.80 -55.96
C THR A 279 -8.57 4.57 -54.93
N THR A 280 -9.63 5.38 -54.73
CA THR A 280 -10.08 6.74 -55.11
C THR A 280 -11.24 7.17 -54.18
N ASN A 281 -11.41 8.48 -54.03
CA ASN A 281 -12.55 9.32 -53.59
C ASN A 281 -13.96 8.74 -53.28
N GLY A 282 -14.62 9.36 -52.29
CA GLY A 282 -16.09 9.41 -52.18
C GLY A 282 -16.63 10.24 -51.00
N ASN A 283 -17.07 11.47 -51.29
CA ASN A 283 -17.57 12.50 -50.35
C ASN A 283 -19.09 12.39 -50.13
N SER A 284 -19.61 12.54 -48.90
CA SER A 284 -20.94 13.16 -48.62
C SER A 284 -21.10 13.54 -47.13
N ALA A 285 -21.61 14.75 -46.88
CA ALA A 285 -21.89 15.36 -45.58
C ALA A 285 -23.38 15.80 -45.51
N PRO A 286 -23.86 16.52 -44.46
CA PRO A 286 -24.64 16.06 -43.30
C PRO A 286 -26.11 16.59 -43.30
N PRO A 287 -26.86 16.52 -42.18
CA PRO A 287 -27.05 17.75 -41.40
C PRO A 287 -27.14 17.60 -39.85
N LYS A 288 -27.08 18.78 -39.21
CA LYS A 288 -26.95 19.14 -37.78
C LYS A 288 -28.27 19.12 -36.98
N ASN A 289 -28.13 19.12 -35.65
CA ASN A 289 -28.56 20.16 -34.67
C ASN A 289 -28.58 19.54 -33.25
N ASP A 290 -28.44 20.22 -32.11
CA ASP A 290 -27.95 21.54 -31.66
C ASP A 290 -28.18 21.50 -30.13
N ALA A 291 -27.18 21.90 -29.32
CA ALA A 291 -27.32 22.56 -28.01
C ALA A 291 -26.04 22.40 -27.17
N GLU A 292 -24.97 23.07 -27.59
CA GLU A 292 -23.91 23.52 -26.68
C GLU A 292 -24.06 25.04 -26.58
N ILE A 293 -24.23 25.56 -25.36
CA ILE A 293 -24.13 26.99 -25.08
C ILE A 293 -22.81 27.19 -24.35
N ASP A 294 -21.95 27.91 -25.04
CA ASP A 294 -20.71 28.51 -24.60
C ASP A 294 -21.01 29.85 -23.92
N LEU A 295 -20.36 30.13 -22.78
CA LEU A 295 -20.30 31.46 -22.19
C LEU A 295 -18.93 31.65 -21.54
N ASP A 296 -18.00 32.14 -22.36
CA ASP A 296 -16.84 32.89 -21.93
C ASP A 296 -17.26 34.19 -21.22
N VAL A 297 -16.68 34.44 -20.05
CA VAL A 297 -16.49 35.79 -19.51
C VAL A 297 -15.06 35.87 -18.97
N ASP A 298 -14.21 36.57 -19.71
CA ASP A 298 -12.93 37.09 -19.27
C ASP A 298 -13.12 38.11 -18.14
N GLU A 299 -12.41 37.96 -17.03
CA GLU A 299 -11.98 39.10 -16.23
C GLU A 299 -10.58 38.85 -15.64
N HIS A 300 -9.67 39.78 -15.95
CA HIS A 300 -8.28 39.82 -15.51
C HIS A 300 -8.15 39.92 -13.98
N VAL A 301 -7.40 39.01 -13.36
CA VAL A 301 -6.72 39.27 -12.07
C VAL A 301 -5.29 38.74 -12.11
N GLU A 302 -4.37 39.65 -11.79
CA GLU A 302 -2.90 39.53 -11.68
C GLU A 302 -2.39 38.33 -10.84
N PRO A 303 -1.13 37.89 -11.05
CA PRO A 303 -0.63 36.63 -10.52
C PRO A 303 -0.35 36.73 -9.01
N ALA A 304 -1.14 36.02 -8.21
CA ALA A 304 -0.83 35.81 -6.81
C ALA A 304 0.31 34.80 -6.66
N THR A 305 1.30 35.23 -5.89
CA THR A 305 2.52 34.55 -5.46
C THR A 305 2.34 33.07 -5.11
N ASN A 306 3.19 32.25 -5.74
CA ASN A 306 3.42 30.84 -5.45
C ASN A 306 3.88 30.64 -3.99
N THR A 307 2.94 30.49 -3.06
CA THR A 307 3.23 30.05 -1.70
C THR A 307 3.34 28.53 -1.74
N LYS A 308 4.59 28.04 -1.70
CA LYS A 308 4.87 26.64 -1.36
C LYS A 308 4.20 26.32 -0.04
N ASN A 309 3.17 25.49 -0.08
CA ASN A 309 2.55 24.97 1.13
C ASN A 309 3.57 24.05 1.83
N SER A 310 3.88 24.32 3.09
CA SER A 310 4.87 23.58 3.89
C SER A 310 4.43 22.16 4.27
N ASP A 311 3.18 21.80 3.94
CA ASP A 311 2.49 20.62 4.43
C ASP A 311 2.37 19.50 3.37
N GLU A 312 3.02 19.69 2.22
CA GLU A 312 3.28 18.61 1.28
C GLU A 312 4.51 17.83 1.78
N ILE A 313 4.27 16.67 2.40
CA ILE A 313 5.30 15.64 2.48
C ILE A 313 5.64 15.32 1.03
N ASP A 314 6.81 15.79 0.60
CA ASP A 314 7.39 15.53 -0.71
C ASP A 314 7.31 14.01 -0.93
N LEU A 315 6.40 13.56 -1.79
CA LEU A 315 6.37 12.21 -2.34
C LEU A 315 7.59 12.07 -3.25
N LYS A 316 8.79 12.21 -2.69
CA LYS A 316 9.88 11.40 -3.17
C LYS A 316 9.43 9.99 -2.82
N LEU A 317 8.92 9.29 -3.85
CA LEU A 317 9.20 7.87 -3.97
C LEU A 317 10.60 7.71 -3.42
N GLU A 318 10.73 7.05 -2.27
CA GLU A 318 12.03 6.94 -1.61
C GLU A 318 12.97 6.32 -2.64
N ASP A 319 13.78 7.18 -3.25
CA ASP A 319 14.92 6.86 -4.08
C ASP A 319 15.92 6.20 -3.14
N ASP A 320 15.72 4.93 -2.86
CA ASP A 320 16.83 4.05 -2.55
C ASP A 320 17.61 3.88 -3.86
N MET A 321 18.44 4.89 -4.15
CA MET A 321 19.50 4.84 -5.13
C MET A 321 20.48 3.73 -4.74
N ASP A 322 20.22 2.51 -5.16
CA ASP A 322 21.27 1.49 -5.37
C ASP A 322 21.53 1.34 -6.88
N ALA A 323 21.91 2.46 -7.50
CA ALA A 323 22.67 2.42 -8.74
C ALA A 323 24.15 2.26 -8.37
N ALA A 324 24.72 1.10 -8.67
CA ALA A 324 26.16 0.88 -8.59
C ALA A 324 26.89 2.00 -9.39
N PRO A 325 27.91 2.66 -8.83
CA PRO A 325 28.50 3.84 -9.46
C PRO A 325 29.34 3.44 -10.67
N SER A 326 28.85 3.74 -11.88
CA SER A 326 29.68 3.82 -13.09
C SER A 326 30.51 5.11 -13.01
N GLN A 327 31.79 5.00 -12.66
CA GLN A 327 32.70 6.13 -12.70
C GLN A 327 33.01 6.51 -14.15
N ALA A 328 32.53 7.69 -14.57
CA ALA A 328 33.04 8.39 -15.74
C ALA A 328 34.41 9.00 -15.37
N ALA A 329 35.49 8.46 -15.93
CA ALA A 329 36.85 8.94 -15.70
C ALA A 329 37.17 10.13 -16.63
N VAL A 330 37.57 11.25 -16.01
CA VAL A 330 38.22 12.40 -16.64
C VAL A 330 39.68 12.04 -16.94
N LYS A 331 40.13 12.35 -18.16
CA LYS A 331 41.50 12.11 -18.67
C LYS A 331 42.56 12.85 -17.84
N SER A 332 43.62 12.15 -17.44
CA SER A 332 44.93 12.73 -17.09
C SER A 332 46.01 11.68 -17.31
N GLU A 333 46.95 12.00 -18.19
CA GLU A 333 48.11 11.20 -18.59
C GLU A 333 49.22 11.26 -17.53
N VAL A 334 49.71 10.12 -17.04
CA VAL A 334 51.12 9.91 -16.62
C VAL A 334 51.48 8.42 -16.77
N ALA A 335 52.63 8.16 -17.40
CA ALA A 335 53.18 6.85 -17.73
C ALA A 335 53.94 6.17 -16.59
N THR A 336 53.93 4.82 -16.51
CA THR A 336 55.12 3.94 -16.34
C THR A 336 54.78 2.43 -16.28
N GLU A 337 55.23 1.72 -17.33
CA GLU A 337 55.79 0.34 -17.45
C GLU A 337 55.17 -0.96 -16.83
N PRO A 338 55.40 -2.14 -17.45
CA PRO A 338 54.33 -3.09 -17.78
C PRO A 338 54.33 -4.39 -16.94
N LYS A 339 53.15 -5.00 -16.79
CA LYS A 339 52.97 -6.44 -16.46
C LYS A 339 51.53 -6.91 -16.71
N PRO A 340 51.34 -8.22 -16.88
CA PRO A 340 51.12 -8.91 -18.14
C PRO A 340 49.69 -8.74 -18.70
N THR A 341 49.58 -8.78 -20.03
CA THR A 341 48.32 -8.92 -20.75
C THR A 341 47.64 -10.25 -20.41
N VAL A 342 46.60 -10.20 -19.59
CA VAL A 342 45.55 -11.23 -19.61
C VAL A 342 44.46 -10.71 -20.54
N ASN A 343 44.51 -11.15 -21.79
CA ASN A 343 43.41 -11.00 -22.73
C ASN A 343 42.26 -11.89 -22.26
N GLY A 344 41.41 -11.36 -21.37
CA GLY A 344 40.09 -11.93 -21.10
C GLY A 344 39.07 -11.25 -22.03
N PRO A 345 38.12 -11.99 -22.62
CA PRO A 345 37.05 -11.38 -23.40
C PRO A 345 36.20 -10.47 -22.51
N ASP A 346 35.82 -9.31 -23.04
CA ASP A 346 34.88 -8.38 -22.41
C ASP A 346 33.47 -8.96 -22.54
N LEU A 347 33.13 -9.89 -21.65
CA LEU A 347 31.85 -10.60 -21.67
C LEU A 347 30.76 -9.70 -21.08
N THR A 348 29.64 -9.61 -21.78
CA THR A 348 28.42 -9.00 -21.25
C THR A 348 27.94 -9.77 -20.00
N ILE A 349 27.15 -9.11 -19.14
CA ILE A 349 26.60 -9.73 -17.90
C ILE A 349 25.88 -11.06 -18.21
N ASP A 350 25.25 -11.16 -19.38
CA ASP A 350 24.53 -12.36 -19.80
C ASP A 350 25.47 -13.49 -20.24
N GLU A 351 26.58 -13.16 -20.89
CA GLU A 351 27.62 -14.14 -21.24
C GLU A 351 28.40 -14.61 -19.99
N ALA A 352 28.66 -13.71 -19.04
CA ALA A 352 29.25 -14.06 -17.75
C ALA A 352 28.34 -15.00 -16.93
N LYS A 353 27.02 -14.79 -16.96
CA LYS A 353 26.02 -15.70 -16.35
C LYS A 353 25.95 -17.05 -17.08
N ALA A 354 26.09 -17.06 -18.41
CA ALA A 354 26.07 -18.29 -19.21
C ALA A 354 27.33 -19.16 -18.98
N ALA A 355 28.48 -18.53 -18.70
CA ALA A 355 29.75 -19.16 -18.42
C ALA A 355 29.89 -19.72 -16.98
N LEU A 356 28.94 -19.43 -16.08
CA LEU A 356 28.93 -20.00 -14.74
C LEU A 356 28.58 -21.51 -14.80
N PRO A 357 29.23 -22.35 -13.97
CA PRO A 357 28.91 -23.77 -13.87
C PRO A 357 27.42 -23.98 -13.59
N GLU A 358 26.88 -25.10 -14.06
CA GLU A 358 25.45 -25.44 -13.95
C GLU A 358 24.94 -25.42 -12.50
N SER A 359 25.84 -25.64 -11.52
CA SER A 359 25.57 -25.53 -10.08
C SER A 359 25.30 -24.10 -9.57
N PHE A 360 25.65 -23.06 -10.33
CA PHE A 360 25.35 -21.65 -10.03
C PHE A 360 24.12 -21.14 -10.78
N ARG A 361 23.55 -21.94 -11.69
CA ARG A 361 22.26 -21.61 -12.32
C ARG A 361 21.17 -21.86 -11.28
N LYS A 362 20.36 -20.84 -10.97
CA LYS A 362 19.14 -21.05 -10.19
C LYS A 362 18.33 -22.15 -10.90
N PRO A 363 17.89 -23.21 -10.20
CA PRO A 363 16.97 -24.19 -10.77
C PRO A 363 15.80 -23.44 -11.42
N ALA A 364 15.47 -23.79 -12.65
CA ALA A 364 14.29 -23.22 -13.31
C ALA A 364 13.11 -23.48 -12.38
N ALA A 365 12.43 -22.40 -11.96
CA ALA A 365 11.20 -22.55 -11.20
C ALA A 365 10.25 -23.42 -12.04
N PRO A 366 9.55 -24.39 -11.44
CA PRO A 366 8.58 -25.17 -12.18
C PRO A 366 7.61 -24.22 -12.90
N PRO A 367 7.18 -24.52 -14.13
CA PRO A 367 6.21 -23.71 -14.84
C PRO A 367 5.01 -23.47 -13.94
N ARG A 368 4.71 -22.21 -13.63
CA ARG A 368 3.51 -21.89 -12.86
C ARG A 368 2.32 -22.23 -13.74
N GLU A 369 1.48 -23.17 -13.30
CA GLU A 369 0.22 -23.43 -13.97
C GLU A 369 -0.58 -22.12 -14.04
N PRO A 370 -1.13 -21.75 -15.21
CA PRO A 370 -1.99 -20.59 -15.31
C PRO A 370 -3.15 -20.73 -14.32
N MET A 371 -3.33 -19.74 -13.45
CA MET A 371 -4.48 -19.74 -12.56
C MET A 371 -5.75 -19.56 -13.39
N GLU A 372 -6.57 -20.61 -13.45
CA GLU A 372 -7.89 -20.54 -14.08
C GLU A 372 -8.74 -19.48 -13.39
N HIS A 373 -9.42 -18.66 -14.19
CA HIS A 373 -10.36 -17.68 -13.67
C HIS A 373 -11.64 -18.39 -13.20
N PRO A 374 -12.16 -18.12 -11.98
CA PRO A 374 -13.38 -18.75 -11.51
C PRO A 374 -14.58 -18.37 -12.36
N PRO A 375 -15.49 -19.31 -12.65
CA PRO A 375 -16.68 -19.05 -13.45
C PRO A 375 -17.69 -18.14 -12.75
N GLU A 376 -17.72 -18.14 -11.41
CA GLU A 376 -18.64 -17.29 -10.61
C GLU A 376 -18.22 -15.81 -10.56
N ILE A 377 -17.02 -15.47 -11.07
CA ILE A 377 -16.55 -14.08 -11.20
C ILE A 377 -16.79 -13.65 -12.65
N GLY A 378 -18.00 -13.17 -12.91
CA GLY A 378 -18.45 -12.80 -14.26
C GLY A 378 -18.20 -11.34 -14.65
N ASN A 379 -17.79 -10.48 -13.72
CA ASN A 379 -17.61 -9.06 -14.02
C ASN A 379 -16.44 -8.83 -14.99
N THR A 380 -16.66 -8.00 -16.02
CA THR A 380 -15.67 -7.71 -17.07
C THR A 380 -15.14 -6.29 -17.01
N ILE A 381 -15.69 -5.43 -16.15
CA ILE A 381 -15.31 -4.02 -16.04
C ILE A 381 -15.17 -3.62 -14.57
N THR A 382 -14.02 -3.08 -14.19
CA THR A 382 -13.82 -2.45 -12.88
C THR A 382 -13.70 -0.94 -13.01
N ASN A 383 -14.51 -0.20 -12.26
CA ASN A 383 -14.39 1.24 -12.12
C ASN A 383 -13.39 1.57 -11.03
N PHE A 384 -12.24 2.13 -11.41
CA PHE A 384 -11.20 2.53 -10.49
C PHE A 384 -11.36 4.00 -10.09
N LEU A 385 -11.19 4.28 -8.79
CA LEU A 385 -11.12 5.63 -8.26
C LEU A 385 -10.03 5.71 -7.21
N ALA A 386 -9.12 6.66 -7.39
CA ALA A 386 -8.22 7.12 -6.35
C ALA A 386 -8.55 8.56 -5.96
N LEU A 387 -8.33 8.88 -4.68
CA LEU A 387 -8.61 10.19 -4.11
C LEU A 387 -7.40 10.74 -3.35
N ASP A 388 -7.44 12.05 -3.10
CA ASP A 388 -6.40 12.79 -2.39
C ASP A 388 -6.53 12.64 -0.85
N LYS A 389 -5.62 13.28 -0.10
CA LYS A 389 -5.74 13.44 1.35
C LYS A 389 -6.65 14.61 1.72
N CYS A 390 -7.29 14.53 2.90
CA CYS A 390 -8.18 15.57 3.43
C CYS A 390 -7.47 16.91 3.69
N LEU A 391 -7.39 17.75 2.66
CA LEU A 391 -6.83 19.10 2.68
C LEU A 391 -7.71 20.07 1.87
N PRO A 392 -7.62 21.39 2.13
CA PRO A 392 -8.27 22.41 1.33
C PRO A 392 -7.94 22.29 -0.16
N ASP A 393 -8.93 22.55 -1.02
CA ASP A 393 -8.82 22.52 -2.48
C ASP A 393 -8.39 21.18 -3.09
N LYS A 394 -8.48 20.08 -2.33
CA LYS A 394 -8.20 18.72 -2.80
C LYS A 394 -9.48 17.92 -3.00
N HIS A 395 -9.39 16.93 -3.89
CA HIS A 395 -10.47 16.00 -4.15
C HIS A 395 -10.26 14.69 -3.37
N PHE A 396 -10.56 14.75 -2.08
CA PHE A 396 -10.27 13.66 -1.13
C PHE A 396 -11.49 12.78 -0.80
N LEU A 397 -12.70 13.31 -0.99
CA LEU A 397 -13.96 12.65 -0.65
C LEU A 397 -14.88 12.48 -1.89
N GLN A 398 -15.54 11.34 -2.01
CA GLN A 398 -16.59 11.09 -2.99
C GLN A 398 -17.77 10.31 -2.39
N LEU A 399 -18.99 10.83 -2.55
CA LEU A 399 -20.22 10.12 -2.19
C LEU A 399 -20.76 9.31 -3.38
N THR A 400 -20.93 8.00 -3.19
CA THR A 400 -21.39 7.08 -4.23
C THR A 400 -22.54 6.22 -3.71
N LEU A 401 -23.58 6.03 -4.53
CA LEU A 401 -24.65 5.06 -4.27
C LEU A 401 -24.36 3.79 -5.06
N LEU A 402 -24.22 2.65 -4.39
CA LEU A 402 -24.11 1.36 -5.06
C LEU A 402 -25.48 0.70 -5.15
N SER A 403 -26.02 0.61 -6.37
CA SER A 403 -27.27 -0.10 -6.61
C SER A 403 -27.12 -1.58 -6.30
N THR A 404 -28.12 -2.11 -5.59
CA THR A 404 -28.24 -3.50 -5.16
C THR A 404 -29.55 -4.07 -5.67
N GLN A 405 -29.61 -5.39 -5.88
CA GLN A 405 -30.87 -6.05 -6.25
C GLN A 405 -31.86 -6.08 -5.07
N GLU A 406 -31.34 -6.09 -3.85
CA GLU A 406 -32.12 -6.15 -2.61
C GLU A 406 -32.50 -4.75 -2.11
N TYR A 407 -33.67 -4.66 -1.44
CA TYR A 407 -34.11 -3.45 -0.75
C TYR A 407 -33.38 -3.29 0.59
N VAL A 408 -32.38 -2.41 0.58
CA VAL A 408 -31.49 -2.16 1.72
C VAL A 408 -32.22 -1.41 2.86
N GLU A 409 -33.23 -0.59 2.56
CA GLU A 409 -33.81 0.35 3.56
C GLU A 409 -34.41 -0.35 4.75
N GLN A 410 -35.05 -1.50 4.54
CA GLN A 410 -35.70 -2.28 5.59
C GLN A 410 -34.70 -2.92 6.56
N HIS A 411 -33.41 -2.96 6.18
CA HIS A 411 -32.34 -3.63 6.92
C HIS A 411 -31.34 -2.63 7.53
N ARG A 412 -31.61 -1.31 7.46
CA ARG A 412 -30.76 -0.30 8.08
C ARG A 412 -31.02 -0.23 9.60
N PRO A 413 -29.98 0.00 10.43
CA PRO A 413 -28.57 0.21 10.06
C PRO A 413 -27.90 -1.09 9.62
N LEU A 414 -27.05 -1.02 8.59
CA LEU A 414 -26.27 -2.17 8.14
C LEU A 414 -25.17 -2.51 9.15
N HIS A 415 -24.79 -3.78 9.19
CA HIS A 415 -23.74 -4.29 10.06
C HIS A 415 -22.69 -5.04 9.25
N LEU A 416 -21.43 -4.97 9.71
CA LEU A 416 -20.36 -5.79 9.15
C LEU A 416 -20.62 -7.25 9.49
N GLN A 417 -20.42 -8.12 8.49
CA GLN A 417 -20.44 -9.55 8.65
C GLN A 417 -19.14 -10.14 8.10
N TYR A 418 -18.65 -11.19 8.75
CA TYR A 418 -17.60 -12.03 8.21
C TYR A 418 -18.09 -12.76 6.96
N ASP A 419 -17.22 -12.86 5.97
CA ASP A 419 -17.49 -13.60 4.75
C ASP A 419 -17.16 -15.09 4.92
N ARG A 420 -18.14 -15.98 4.67
CA ARG A 420 -17.96 -17.44 4.86
C ARG A 420 -16.80 -18.02 4.05
N GLU A 421 -16.66 -17.62 2.79
CA GLU A 421 -15.59 -18.12 1.93
C GLU A 421 -14.22 -17.62 2.43
N TRP A 422 -14.13 -16.37 2.86
CA TRP A 422 -12.91 -15.82 3.45
C TRP A 422 -12.52 -16.49 4.78
N LEU A 423 -13.49 -16.81 5.64
CA LEU A 423 -13.22 -17.57 6.87
C LEU A 423 -12.65 -18.96 6.55
N ALA A 424 -13.21 -19.65 5.56
CA ALA A 424 -12.72 -20.94 5.10
C ALA A 424 -11.29 -20.85 4.53
N ILE A 425 -11.01 -19.85 3.69
CA ILE A 425 -9.68 -19.59 3.14
C ILE A 425 -8.68 -19.29 4.27
N THR A 426 -9.04 -18.39 5.19
CA THR A 426 -8.19 -17.99 6.32
C THR A 426 -7.86 -19.19 7.20
N ARG A 427 -8.84 -20.06 7.47
CA ARG A 427 -8.64 -21.30 8.22
C ARG A 427 -7.75 -22.29 7.49
N ALA A 428 -7.95 -22.48 6.19
CA ALA A 428 -7.10 -23.37 5.39
C ALA A 428 -5.63 -22.91 5.39
N PHE A 429 -5.38 -21.61 5.19
CA PHE A 429 -4.02 -21.08 5.25
C PHE A 429 -3.43 -21.18 6.65
N THR A 430 -4.17 -20.84 7.70
CA THR A 430 -3.62 -20.89 9.06
C THR A 430 -3.27 -22.33 9.49
N MET A 431 -4.02 -23.33 9.04
CA MET A 431 -3.75 -24.74 9.37
C MET A 431 -2.58 -25.36 8.58
N HIS A 432 -2.34 -24.91 7.35
CA HIS A 432 -1.35 -25.55 6.46
C HIS A 432 -0.14 -24.67 6.13
N GLU A 433 -0.24 -23.35 6.34
CA GLU A 433 0.75 -22.32 6.04
C GLU A 433 0.61 -21.14 7.04
N PRO A 434 0.79 -21.39 8.35
CA PRO A 434 0.56 -20.37 9.36
C PRO A 434 1.44 -19.14 9.09
N PRO A 435 0.89 -17.92 9.26
CA PRO A 435 1.70 -16.71 9.16
C PRO A 435 2.76 -16.72 10.27
N ILE A 436 3.99 -16.34 9.91
CA ILE A 436 5.14 -16.37 10.81
C ILE A 436 5.47 -14.94 11.22
N PHE A 437 5.62 -14.75 12.54
CA PHE A 437 5.99 -13.47 13.14
C PHE A 437 7.23 -13.60 14.02
N GLY A 438 8.08 -12.56 14.02
CA GLY A 438 9.24 -12.48 14.90
C GLY A 438 10.45 -13.31 14.46
N ASP A 439 10.43 -13.92 13.27
CA ASP A 439 11.52 -14.71 12.72
C ASP A 439 11.92 -14.18 11.32
N PRO A 440 13.03 -13.43 11.22
CA PRO A 440 13.52 -12.88 9.95
C PRO A 440 14.15 -13.94 9.03
N ASP A 441 14.57 -15.07 9.58
CA ASP A 441 15.23 -16.16 8.85
C ASP A 441 14.22 -17.20 8.34
N ALA A 442 12.98 -17.14 8.83
CA ALA A 442 11.88 -17.96 8.38
C ALA A 442 11.64 -17.80 6.87
N LYS A 443 11.47 -18.94 6.21
CA LYS A 443 11.13 -19.01 4.79
C LYS A 443 9.68 -19.44 4.66
N PRO A 444 8.80 -18.57 4.13
CA PRO A 444 7.42 -18.96 3.86
C PRO A 444 7.40 -20.19 2.94
N PRO A 445 6.47 -21.13 3.16
CA PRO A 445 6.33 -22.28 2.27
C PRO A 445 6.02 -21.82 0.84
N PRO A 446 6.50 -22.55 -0.17
CA PRO A 446 6.12 -22.27 -1.55
C PRO A 446 4.60 -22.44 -1.72
N ALA A 447 4.03 -21.71 -2.67
CA ALA A 447 2.62 -21.83 -2.97
C ALA A 447 2.26 -23.24 -3.42
N LYS A 448 1.18 -23.80 -2.87
CA LYS A 448 0.57 -25.05 -3.33
C LYS A 448 -0.08 -24.88 -4.71
N SER A 449 -0.39 -26.00 -5.36
CA SER A 449 -1.14 -26.00 -6.62
C SER A 449 -2.60 -25.53 -6.41
N GLN A 450 -3.26 -25.14 -7.50
CA GLN A 450 -4.67 -24.72 -7.47
C GLN A 450 -5.61 -25.82 -6.96
N SER A 451 -5.38 -27.06 -7.40
CA SER A 451 -6.19 -28.21 -6.98
C SER A 451 -6.03 -28.52 -5.49
N GLU A 452 -4.81 -28.38 -4.95
CA GLU A 452 -4.55 -28.51 -3.52
C GLU A 452 -5.26 -27.43 -2.72
N TYR A 453 -5.11 -26.14 -3.07
CA TYR A 453 -5.83 -25.08 -2.37
C TYR A 453 -7.34 -25.27 -2.44
N ARG A 454 -7.90 -25.61 -3.62
CA ARG A 454 -9.33 -25.92 -3.78
C ARG A 454 -9.79 -27.02 -2.83
N SER A 455 -9.00 -28.09 -2.69
CA SER A 455 -9.32 -29.22 -1.81
C SER A 455 -9.30 -28.82 -0.33
N LEU A 456 -8.24 -28.13 0.10
CA LEU A 456 -8.11 -27.65 1.49
C LEU A 456 -9.22 -26.65 1.86
N ILE A 457 -9.53 -25.71 0.97
CA ILE A 457 -10.58 -24.71 1.20
C ILE A 457 -11.96 -25.35 1.22
N ALA A 458 -12.23 -26.32 0.33
CA ALA A 458 -13.51 -27.03 0.33
C ALA A 458 -13.74 -27.80 1.64
N GLU A 459 -12.70 -28.38 2.23
CA GLU A 459 -12.75 -28.99 3.56
C GLU A 459 -13.08 -27.95 4.64
N GLN A 460 -12.34 -26.84 4.67
CA GLN A 460 -12.58 -25.81 5.69
C GLN A 460 -13.93 -25.09 5.48
N LYS A 461 -14.45 -25.02 4.26
CA LYS A 461 -15.78 -24.49 3.98
C LYS A 461 -16.86 -25.37 4.59
N ARG A 462 -16.77 -26.70 4.45
CA ARG A 462 -17.69 -27.63 5.13
C ARG A 462 -17.63 -27.44 6.64
N TRP A 463 -16.42 -27.32 7.19
CA TRP A 463 -16.25 -27.06 8.61
C TRP A 463 -16.93 -25.76 9.05
N VAL A 464 -16.74 -24.65 8.32
CA VAL A 464 -17.39 -23.35 8.59
C VAL A 464 -18.91 -23.45 8.51
N ASP A 465 -19.43 -24.15 7.51
CA ASP A 465 -20.88 -24.32 7.32
C ASP A 465 -21.51 -25.18 8.44
N GLU A 466 -20.78 -26.15 8.99
CA GLU A 466 -21.24 -27.00 10.10
C GLU A 466 -21.12 -26.32 11.48
N HIS A 467 -20.10 -25.48 11.69
CA HIS A 467 -19.76 -24.96 13.01
C HIS A 467 -20.20 -23.50 13.24
N LEU A 468 -20.40 -22.71 12.17
CA LEU A 468 -20.78 -21.30 12.28
C LEU A 468 -22.20 -21.04 11.77
N SER A 469 -23.06 -20.62 12.69
CA SER A 469 -24.39 -20.09 12.37
C SER A 469 -24.31 -18.72 11.70
N ASP A 470 -25.35 -18.30 10.99
CA ASP A 470 -25.40 -16.97 10.38
C ASP A 470 -25.30 -15.84 11.41
N SER A 471 -25.81 -16.04 12.63
CA SER A 471 -25.63 -15.09 13.73
C SER A 471 -24.18 -14.95 14.17
N ALA A 472 -23.37 -16.02 14.07
CA ALA A 472 -21.95 -15.97 14.40
C ALA A 472 -21.12 -15.23 13.34
N LEU A 473 -21.69 -14.98 12.15
CA LEU A 473 -21.02 -14.20 11.11
C LEU A 473 -21.15 -12.70 11.33
N ILE A 474 -22.04 -12.23 12.21
CA ILE A 474 -22.10 -10.80 12.55
C ILE A 474 -20.82 -10.45 13.30
N VAL A 475 -20.07 -9.47 12.80
CA VAL A 475 -18.83 -9.02 13.45
C VAL A 475 -19.19 -8.49 14.85
N PRO A 476 -18.67 -9.08 15.94
CA PRO A 476 -19.04 -8.70 17.30
C PRO A 476 -18.53 -7.29 17.60
N LYS A 477 -19.34 -6.46 18.28
CA LYS A 477 -18.92 -5.11 18.72
C LYS A 477 -18.14 -5.19 20.03
N ASN A 478 -16.96 -5.80 19.99
CA ASN A 478 -16.12 -6.16 21.14
C ASN A 478 -14.84 -5.31 21.24
N PHE A 479 -14.88 -4.04 20.84
CA PHE A 479 -13.76 -3.13 21.03
C PHE A 479 -13.38 -3.01 22.52
N GLU A 480 -12.09 -3.11 22.80
CA GLU A 480 -11.50 -2.85 24.11
C GLU A 480 -10.21 -2.05 23.96
N ALA A 481 -9.98 -1.09 24.85
CA ALA A 481 -8.74 -0.33 24.90
C ALA A 481 -7.62 -1.18 25.54
N THR A 482 -6.79 -1.81 24.70
CA THR A 482 -5.68 -2.69 25.09
C THR A 482 -4.39 -1.98 25.52
N ALA A 483 -4.24 -0.69 25.23
CA ALA A 483 -3.05 0.12 25.46
C ALA A 483 -3.40 1.39 26.24
N PRO A 484 -2.41 2.07 26.86
CA PRO A 484 -2.65 3.31 27.60
C PRO A 484 -3.34 4.37 26.74
N LYS A 485 -4.27 5.13 27.34
CA LYS A 485 -4.85 6.30 26.70
C LYS A 485 -3.81 7.41 26.60
N TYR A 486 -3.94 8.29 25.61
CA TYR A 486 -3.09 9.46 25.52
C TYR A 486 -3.19 10.33 26.78
N ASP A 487 -2.03 10.66 27.33
CA ASP A 487 -1.84 11.37 28.61
C ASP A 487 -1.42 12.84 28.42
N GLY A 488 -1.38 13.33 27.18
CA GLY A 488 -0.81 14.66 26.86
C GLY A 488 0.71 14.66 26.73
N GLY A 489 1.34 13.48 26.78
CA GLY A 489 2.79 13.30 26.73
C GLY A 489 3.44 13.64 25.39
N ASN A 490 4.69 14.08 25.45
CA ASN A 490 5.51 14.28 24.25
C ASN A 490 6.29 13.00 23.93
N TRP A 491 6.01 12.40 22.77
CA TRP A 491 6.62 11.16 22.28
C TRP A 491 8.16 11.14 22.25
N ASN A 492 8.81 12.32 22.26
CA ASN A 492 10.26 12.46 22.32
C ASN A 492 10.85 12.18 23.70
N LEU A 493 10.03 12.07 24.74
CA LEU A 493 10.53 11.83 26.08
C LEU A 493 10.92 10.35 26.28
N PRO A 494 11.99 10.05 27.05
CA PRO A 494 12.49 8.68 27.21
C PRO A 494 11.47 7.66 27.70
N GLN A 495 10.43 8.07 28.44
CA GLN A 495 9.42 7.12 28.89
C GLN A 495 8.58 6.54 27.74
N TYR A 496 8.48 7.21 26.59
CA TYR A 496 7.69 6.76 25.44
C TYR A 496 8.50 5.99 24.40
N SER A 497 9.82 5.86 24.58
CA SER A 497 10.68 5.11 23.64
C SER A 497 10.58 3.59 23.83
N ILE A 498 10.01 3.14 24.96
CA ILE A 498 9.84 1.73 25.28
C ILE A 498 8.40 1.36 24.93
N VAL A 499 8.21 0.70 23.79
CA VAL A 499 6.90 0.28 23.29
C VAL A 499 6.75 -1.23 23.47
N GLU A 500 5.71 -1.65 24.19
CA GLU A 500 5.42 -3.04 24.48
C GLU A 500 4.31 -3.61 23.59
N GLU A 501 4.35 -4.91 23.32
CA GLU A 501 3.25 -5.61 22.66
C GLU A 501 2.01 -5.66 23.56
N CYS A 502 0.87 -5.29 22.99
CA CYS A 502 -0.44 -5.36 23.63
C CYS A 502 -1.28 -6.45 22.93
N PRO A 503 -1.28 -7.70 23.40
CA PRO A 503 -2.12 -8.74 22.80
C PRO A 503 -3.59 -8.32 22.75
N ASN A 504 -4.22 -8.47 21.59
CA ASN A 504 -5.59 -7.98 21.38
C ASN A 504 -6.62 -9.12 21.55
N PRO A 505 -7.63 -8.96 22.43
CA PRO A 505 -8.63 -9.99 22.66
C PRO A 505 -9.50 -10.26 21.42
N GLN A 506 -9.66 -9.30 20.50
CA GLN A 506 -10.41 -9.52 19.26
C GLN A 506 -9.73 -10.56 18.36
N THR A 507 -8.41 -10.47 18.21
CA THR A 507 -7.61 -11.45 17.45
C THR A 507 -7.66 -12.83 18.11
N ALA A 508 -7.54 -12.89 19.44
CA ALA A 508 -7.67 -14.15 20.17
C ALA A 508 -9.06 -14.78 19.97
N HIS A 509 -10.13 -13.98 20.09
CA HIS A 509 -11.50 -14.44 19.90
C HIS A 509 -11.78 -14.89 18.46
N PHE A 510 -11.23 -14.19 17.46
CA PHE A 510 -11.34 -14.60 16.05
C PHE A 510 -10.68 -15.97 15.81
N CYS A 511 -9.47 -16.17 16.36
CA CYS A 511 -8.79 -17.45 16.29
C CYS A 511 -9.54 -18.56 17.03
N GLU A 512 -10.13 -18.26 18.20
CA GLU A 512 -10.94 -19.21 18.97
C GLU A 512 -12.23 -19.59 18.24
N MET A 513 -12.97 -18.62 17.71
CA MET A 513 -14.19 -18.82 16.90
C MET A 513 -13.92 -19.77 15.74
N LEU A 514 -12.78 -19.58 15.07
CA LEU A 514 -12.36 -20.44 13.97
C LEU A 514 -11.52 -21.62 14.42
N GLN A 515 -11.36 -21.93 15.72
CA GLN A 515 -10.53 -23.02 16.27
C GLN A 515 -9.16 -23.16 15.59
N MET A 516 -8.43 -22.05 15.45
CA MET A 516 -7.11 -21.99 14.84
C MET A 516 -6.05 -21.43 15.81
N PRO A 517 -4.76 -21.75 15.62
CA PRO A 517 -3.69 -21.14 16.40
C PRO A 517 -3.68 -19.61 16.25
N ASN A 518 -3.39 -18.90 17.35
CA ASN A 518 -3.13 -17.47 17.32
C ASN A 518 -1.62 -17.22 17.18
N PRO A 519 -1.12 -16.77 16.01
CA PRO A 519 0.31 -16.56 15.76
C PRO A 519 0.89 -15.33 16.49
N LEU A 520 0.02 -14.46 17.01
CA LEU A 520 0.39 -13.24 17.74
C LEU A 520 0.29 -13.41 19.26
N ALA A 521 -0.17 -14.57 19.75
CA ALA A 521 -0.15 -14.87 21.17
C ALA A 521 1.29 -14.82 21.70
N ILE A 522 1.46 -14.25 22.89
CA ILE A 522 2.76 -14.07 23.55
C ILE A 522 2.52 -14.08 25.07
N SER A 523 3.38 -14.78 25.80
CA SER A 523 3.32 -14.80 27.27
C SER A 523 3.99 -13.55 27.87
N GLU A 524 3.69 -13.25 29.14
CA GLU A 524 4.36 -12.14 29.84
C GLU A 524 5.89 -12.33 29.90
N ASP A 525 6.35 -13.56 30.13
CA ASP A 525 7.77 -13.91 30.17
C ASP A 525 8.45 -13.72 28.80
N GLU A 526 7.80 -14.16 27.71
CA GLU A 526 8.31 -13.96 26.35
C GLU A 526 8.35 -12.49 25.97
N ARG A 527 7.34 -11.71 26.36
CA ARG A 527 7.30 -10.27 26.14
C ARG A 527 8.42 -9.57 26.93
N ALA A 528 8.60 -9.90 28.21
CA ALA A 528 9.67 -9.37 29.03
C ALA A 528 11.06 -9.72 28.46
N ALA A 529 11.23 -10.95 27.97
CA ALA A 529 12.47 -11.38 27.33
C ALA A 529 12.77 -10.59 26.04
N ARG A 530 11.76 -10.36 25.18
CA ARG A 530 11.90 -9.51 23.98
C ARG A 530 12.25 -8.06 24.35
N MET A 531 11.57 -7.50 25.35
CA MET A 531 11.87 -6.14 25.83
C MET A 531 13.29 -6.03 26.40
N ALA A 532 13.76 -7.04 27.13
CA ALA A 532 15.12 -7.08 27.66
C ALA A 532 16.18 -7.24 26.55
N ALA A 533 15.87 -7.97 25.47
CA ALA A 533 16.74 -8.10 24.30
C ALA A 533 16.82 -6.80 23.47
N GLY A 534 15.76 -5.98 23.49
CA GLY A 534 15.67 -4.75 22.71
C GLY A 534 15.41 -5.00 21.22
N PRO A 535 15.47 -3.95 20.38
CA PRO A 535 15.33 -4.09 18.94
C PRO A 535 16.38 -5.02 18.34
N ARG A 536 15.98 -5.79 17.32
CA ARG A 536 16.93 -6.63 16.58
C ARG A 536 18.02 -5.75 15.92
N PRO A 537 19.24 -6.28 15.71
CA PRO A 537 20.26 -5.58 14.95
C PRO A 537 19.75 -5.16 13.57
N ASP A 538 20.01 -3.92 13.20
CA ASP A 538 19.55 -3.35 11.94
C ASP A 538 20.51 -3.75 10.80
N PRO A 539 20.04 -4.50 9.78
CA PRO A 539 20.89 -4.98 8.70
C PRO A 539 21.46 -3.84 7.84
N ASP A 540 20.77 -2.70 7.78
CA ASP A 540 21.19 -1.55 6.99
C ASP A 540 22.23 -0.72 7.77
N ALA A 541 22.08 -0.59 9.09
CA ALA A 541 23.07 0.05 9.95
C ALA A 541 24.45 -0.65 9.87
N GLU A 542 24.49 -1.98 9.77
CA GLU A 542 25.73 -2.75 9.59
C GLU A 542 26.37 -2.51 8.22
N ARG A 543 25.59 -2.37 7.13
CA ARG A 543 26.13 -2.02 5.80
C ARG A 543 26.78 -0.65 5.79
N PHE A 544 26.18 0.35 6.45
CA PHE A 544 26.77 1.69 6.56
C PHE A 544 28.01 1.73 7.48
N ALA A 545 28.06 0.90 8.53
CA ALA A 545 29.24 0.75 9.37
C ALA A 545 30.40 0.02 8.64
N ALA A 546 30.08 -0.99 7.83
CA ALA A 546 31.04 -1.72 7.01
C ALA A 546 31.63 -0.85 5.88
N SER A 547 30.83 0.01 5.25
CA SER A 547 31.33 0.95 4.22
C SER A 547 32.29 2.00 4.80
N LYS A 548 32.12 2.38 6.07
CA LYS A 548 33.08 3.25 6.79
C LYS A 548 34.36 2.54 7.21
N ARG A 549 34.35 1.22 7.41
CA ARG A 549 35.56 0.43 7.72
C ARG A 549 36.39 0.05 6.48
N GLY A 550 35.83 0.20 5.27
CA GLY A 550 36.52 -0.03 4.00
C GLY A 550 37.36 1.14 3.47
N ARG A 551 37.27 2.35 4.07
CA ARG A 551 38.08 3.50 3.66
C ARG A 551 39.30 3.69 4.57
N GLY A 552 40.13 2.66 4.63
CA GLY A 552 41.47 2.73 5.20
C GLY A 552 42.37 3.64 4.37
N GLY A 553 42.80 4.75 4.98
CA GLY A 553 44.09 5.41 4.78
C GLY A 553 44.62 5.62 3.37
N PHE A 554 44.31 6.78 2.78
CA PHE A 554 45.33 7.54 2.06
C PHE A 554 45.32 8.96 2.57
N GLY A 555 46.30 9.25 3.42
CA GLY A 555 46.59 10.59 3.88
C GLY A 555 47.05 11.45 2.70
N HIS A 556 46.37 12.58 2.49
CA HIS A 556 46.95 13.72 1.81
C HIS A 556 47.06 14.88 2.79
N ASN A 557 48.23 14.86 3.40
CA ASN A 557 49.01 15.99 3.86
C ASN A 557 48.75 17.25 3.00
N ARG A 558 47.94 18.19 3.51
CA ARG A 558 48.07 19.60 3.13
C ARG A 558 48.58 20.35 4.34
N GLY A 559 49.91 20.37 4.44
CA GLY A 559 50.61 21.33 5.25
C GLY A 559 50.23 22.75 4.81
N ARG A 560 49.69 23.51 5.75
CA ARG A 560 49.76 24.96 5.69
C ARG A 560 50.70 25.38 6.80
N GLY A 561 51.97 25.49 6.44
CA GLY A 561 52.98 26.15 7.26
C GLY A 561 52.57 27.61 7.46
N GLY A 562 52.52 28.01 8.72
CA GLY A 562 52.32 29.38 9.17
C GLY A 562 52.97 29.50 10.54
N GLY A 563 54.30 29.47 10.54
CA GLY A 563 55.11 29.57 11.76
C GLY A 563 54.98 30.94 12.43
N GLY A 564 54.73 30.91 13.73
CA GLY A 564 55.56 31.55 14.75
C GLY A 564 55.67 33.08 14.74
N ARG A 565 55.10 33.68 15.80
CA ARG A 565 55.68 34.68 16.73
C ARG A 565 54.53 35.09 17.65
N GLY A 566 54.58 34.93 18.97
CA GLY A 566 55.64 35.39 19.85
C GLY A 566 55.02 36.48 20.72
N ARG A 567 54.79 36.18 22.00
CA ARG A 567 54.28 37.08 23.03
C ARG A 567 55.08 38.40 23.07
N GLY A 568 54.38 39.52 23.19
CA GLY A 568 54.99 40.83 23.44
C GLY A 568 53.95 41.88 23.83
N SER A 569 53.84 42.13 25.14
CA SER A 569 53.41 43.36 25.85
C SER A 569 52.71 44.50 25.10
N GLY A 570 51.63 45.05 25.69
CA GLY A 570 51.37 46.49 25.60
C GLY A 570 49.91 46.95 25.72
N ARG A 571 49.54 47.37 26.94
CA ARG A 571 48.62 48.48 27.31
C ARG A 571 47.66 49.06 26.24
N GLY A 572 46.39 49.22 26.62
CA GLY A 572 45.63 50.42 26.23
C GLY A 572 44.10 50.28 26.13
N ARG A 573 43.40 50.85 27.11
CA ARG A 573 42.00 51.35 27.10
C ARG A 573 41.42 51.68 25.70
N SER A 574 40.14 51.39 25.46
CA SER A 574 39.04 52.38 25.55
C SER A 574 37.70 51.83 25.04
N ARG A 575 36.64 52.45 25.54
CA ARG A 575 35.20 52.25 25.33
C ARG A 575 34.69 52.71 23.95
N GLY A 576 33.49 52.21 23.61
CA GLY A 576 32.49 52.84 22.72
C GLY A 576 32.52 52.27 21.30
N ARG A 577 31.41 51.88 20.68
CA ARG A 577 29.98 52.09 20.94
C ARG A 577 29.21 50.92 20.33
#